data_AF-A0A0F4YJB9-F1
#
_entry.id   AF-A0A0F4YJB9-F1
#
_cell.length_a   1.000
_cell.length_b   1.000
_cell.length_c   1.000
_cell.angle_alpha   90.00
_cell.angle_beta   90.00
_cell.angle_gamma   90.00
#
_symmetry.space_group_name_H-M   'P 1'
#
loop_
_entity.id
_entity.type
_entity.pdbx_description
1 polymer ?
#
loop_
_entity_poly.entity_id
_entity_poly.type
_entity_poly.pdbx_seq_one_letter_code
_entity_poly.pdbx_strand_id
1 'polypeptide(L)'
;MLAVLMLGLAYAIWFDYKRQSDPEFRRALKRDNRRLARAVKEEAEAQGAKQREAIKKAVAQAKEEGFPTDLEEKEAYFMGQVAKGESLCADGSNNIEAALAFYKALKVYPQPKDLISIYDKTVPKDVLEILAEMVALDSGLKLGTFTGGESSVDSHGVE
;
A
#
# COMPACT_ATOMS: atom_id res chain seq x y z
N MET A 1 -18.43 48.97 28.97
CA MET A 1 -18.03 48.00 27.92
C MET A 1 -16.99 46.99 28.42
N LEU A 2 -15.88 47.38 29.04
CA LEU A 2 -14.82 46.45 29.50
C LEU A 2 -15.30 45.37 30.50
N ALA A 3 -16.15 45.71 31.47
CA ALA A 3 -16.67 44.74 32.45
C ALA A 3 -17.53 43.63 31.82
N VAL A 4 -18.31 43.97 30.77
CA VAL A 4 -19.16 43.02 30.05
C VAL A 4 -18.32 42.03 29.24
N LEU A 5 -17.23 42.50 28.62
CA LEU A 5 -16.28 41.64 27.90
C LEU A 5 -15.57 40.66 28.84
N MET A 6 -15.09 41.13 30.01
CA MET A 6 -14.41 40.29 30.99
C MET A 6 -15.34 39.19 31.56
N LEU A 7 -16.60 39.51 31.82
CA LEU A 7 -17.61 38.54 32.26
C LEU A 7 -17.93 37.50 31.18
N GLY A 8 -18.02 37.91 29.92
CA GLY A 8 -18.23 37.00 28.79
C GLY A 8 -17.08 36.02 28.60
N LEU A 9 -15.84 36.51 28.67
CA LEU A 9 -14.63 35.67 28.61
C LEU A 9 -14.54 34.69 29.79
N ALA A 10 -14.77 35.17 31.01
CA ALA A 10 -14.77 34.32 32.19
C ALA A 10 -15.86 33.22 32.11
N TYR A 11 -17.04 33.56 31.61
CA TYR A 11 -18.12 32.58 31.39
C TYR A 11 -17.77 31.57 30.30
N ALA A 12 -17.18 31.99 29.19
CA ALA A 12 -16.77 31.08 28.11
C ALA A 12 -15.73 30.06 28.62
N ILE A 13 -14.73 30.51 29.38
CA ILE A 13 -13.70 29.65 29.98
C ILE A 13 -14.35 28.67 30.98
N TRP A 14 -15.20 29.15 31.88
CA TRP A 14 -15.89 28.30 32.85
C TRP A 14 -16.83 27.29 32.18
N PHE A 15 -17.57 27.73 31.17
CA PHE A 15 -18.53 26.90 30.45
C PHE A 15 -17.82 25.78 29.69
N ASP A 16 -16.71 26.08 29.01
CA ASP A 16 -15.92 25.06 28.33
C ASP A 16 -15.27 24.08 29.32
N TYR A 17 -14.71 24.59 30.44
CA TYR A 17 -14.18 23.74 31.51
C TYR A 17 -15.26 22.81 32.09
N LYS A 18 -16.44 23.35 32.39
CA LYS A 18 -17.57 22.58 32.92
C LYS A 18 -18.02 21.50 31.93
N ARG A 19 -18.12 21.83 30.65
CA ARG A 19 -18.48 20.88 29.58
C ARG A 19 -17.46 19.75 29.44
N GLN A 20 -16.16 20.06 29.51
CA GLN A 20 -15.10 19.05 29.42
C GLN A 20 -15.01 18.16 30.68
N SER A 21 -15.43 18.68 31.83
CA SER A 21 -15.48 17.93 33.09
C SER A 21 -16.72 17.03 33.25
N ASP A 22 -17.71 17.12 32.36
CA ASP A 22 -18.94 16.31 32.41
C ASP A 22 -18.65 14.83 32.08
N PRO A 23 -19.00 13.88 32.98
CA PRO A 23 -18.85 12.45 32.74
C PRO A 23 -19.53 11.96 31.45
N GLU A 24 -20.70 12.50 31.08
CA GLU A 24 -21.42 12.11 29.87
C GLU A 24 -20.70 12.59 28.61
N PHE A 25 -20.13 13.80 28.62
CA PHE A 25 -19.30 14.30 27.53
C PHE A 25 -18.06 13.43 27.30
N ARG A 26 -17.37 13.03 28.39
CA ARG A 26 -16.20 12.14 28.30
C ARG A 26 -16.56 10.75 27.79
N ARG A 27 -17.71 10.20 28.22
CA ARG A 27 -18.24 8.93 27.72
C ARG A 27 -18.59 9.01 26.23
N ALA A 28 -19.24 10.09 25.80
CA ALA A 28 -19.56 10.35 24.40
C ALA A 28 -18.29 10.43 23.54
N LEU A 29 -17.30 11.21 23.97
CA LEU A 29 -16.01 11.35 23.27
C LEU A 29 -15.29 10.00 23.12
N LYS A 30 -15.26 9.18 24.18
CA LYS A 30 -14.67 7.84 24.12
C LYS A 30 -15.42 6.92 23.14
N ARG A 31 -16.76 7.01 23.11
CA ARG A 31 -17.58 6.23 22.19
C ARG A 31 -17.33 6.65 20.74
N ASP A 32 -17.23 7.94 20.47
CA ASP A 32 -17.03 8.48 19.13
C ASP A 32 -15.61 8.21 18.62
N ASN A 33 -14.58 8.39 19.46
CA ASN A 33 -13.21 7.97 19.12
C ASN A 33 -13.13 6.47 18.80
N ARG A 34 -13.84 5.62 19.56
CA ARG A 34 -13.90 4.18 19.27
C ARG A 34 -14.62 3.87 17.95
N ARG A 35 -15.68 4.63 17.63
CA ARG A 35 -16.40 4.49 16.35
C ARG A 35 -15.52 4.91 15.18
N LEU A 36 -14.84 6.05 15.27
CA LEU A 36 -13.90 6.52 14.26
C LEU A 36 -12.75 5.53 14.06
N ALA A 37 -12.14 5.04 15.13
CA ALA A 37 -11.07 4.04 15.04
C ALA A 37 -11.54 2.73 14.38
N ARG A 38 -12.79 2.29 14.64
CA ARG A 38 -13.39 1.14 13.96
C ARG A 38 -13.65 1.41 12.48
N ALA A 39 -14.21 2.58 12.16
CA ALA A 39 -14.48 2.97 10.77
C ALA A 39 -13.19 3.04 9.94
N VAL A 40 -12.14 3.69 10.47
CA VAL A 40 -10.82 3.76 9.80
C VAL A 40 -10.24 2.36 9.59
N LYS A 41 -10.34 1.47 10.58
CA LYS A 41 -9.87 0.09 10.45
C LYS A 41 -10.66 -0.67 9.38
N GLU A 42 -11.98 -0.57 9.38
CA GLU A 42 -12.87 -1.23 8.41
C GLU A 42 -12.62 -0.70 6.99
N GLU A 43 -12.43 0.61 6.83
CA GLU A 43 -12.06 1.23 5.56
C GLU A 43 -10.70 0.73 5.05
N ALA A 44 -9.69 0.66 5.93
CA ALA A 44 -8.37 0.14 5.58
C ALA A 44 -8.42 -1.35 5.17
N GLU A 45 -9.18 -2.17 5.91
CA GLU A 45 -9.39 -3.58 5.56
C GLU A 45 -10.12 -3.73 4.23
N ALA A 46 -11.16 -2.92 3.98
CA ALA A 46 -11.89 -2.91 2.71
C ALA A 46 -11.02 -2.44 1.54
N GLN A 47 -10.17 -1.44 1.74
CA GLN A 47 -9.21 -0.98 0.73
C GLN A 47 -8.18 -2.07 0.42
N GLY A 48 -7.61 -2.71 1.44
CA GLY A 48 -6.68 -3.83 1.26
C GLY A 48 -7.31 -5.01 0.53
N ALA A 49 -8.58 -5.34 0.84
CA ALA A 49 -9.32 -6.39 0.14
C ALA A 49 -9.52 -6.06 -1.35
N LYS A 50 -9.91 -4.82 -1.67
CA LYS A 50 -10.07 -4.34 -3.05
C LYS A 50 -8.75 -4.37 -3.83
N GLN A 51 -7.65 -3.96 -3.20
CA GLN A 51 -6.33 -3.99 -3.82
C GLN A 51 -5.92 -5.42 -4.18
N ARG A 52 -6.08 -6.37 -3.25
CA ARG A 52 -5.78 -7.79 -3.49
C ARG A 52 -6.64 -8.39 -4.59
N GLU A 53 -7.92 -8.02 -4.67
CA GLU A 53 -8.80 -8.45 -5.76
C GLU A 53 -8.33 -7.88 -7.11
N ALA A 54 -7.95 -6.60 -7.16
CA ALA A 54 -7.40 -5.97 -8.36
C ALA A 54 -6.11 -6.66 -8.82
N ILE A 55 -5.20 -6.98 -7.91
CA ILE A 55 -3.95 -7.71 -8.19
C ILE A 55 -4.27 -9.09 -8.78
N LYS A 56 -5.18 -9.86 -8.13
CA LYS A 56 -5.60 -11.17 -8.63
C LYS A 56 -6.17 -11.10 -10.04
N LYS A 57 -7.05 -10.13 -10.30
CA LYS A 57 -7.66 -9.93 -11.61
C LYS A 57 -6.62 -9.57 -12.66
N ALA A 58 -5.70 -8.66 -12.34
CA ALA A 58 -4.63 -8.24 -13.25
C ALA A 58 -3.71 -9.40 -13.65
N VAL A 59 -3.31 -10.23 -12.68
CA VAL A 59 -2.49 -11.43 -12.94
C VAL A 59 -3.25 -12.46 -13.77
N ALA A 60 -4.52 -12.71 -13.45
CA ALA A 60 -5.35 -13.66 -14.20
C ALA A 60 -5.50 -13.21 -15.66
N GLN A 61 -5.81 -11.93 -15.88
CA GLN A 61 -5.92 -11.35 -17.22
C GLN A 61 -4.60 -11.45 -17.99
N ALA A 62 -3.47 -11.13 -17.36
CA ALA A 62 -2.17 -11.25 -18.02
C ALA A 62 -1.84 -12.70 -18.42
N LYS A 63 -2.29 -13.69 -17.65
CA LYS A 63 -2.14 -15.11 -18.00
C LYS A 63 -3.07 -15.53 -19.12
N GLU A 64 -4.28 -15.00 -19.16
CA GLU A 64 -5.28 -15.25 -20.22
C GLU A 64 -4.85 -14.63 -21.56
N GLU A 65 -4.30 -13.42 -21.54
CA GLU A 65 -3.69 -12.76 -22.71
C GLU A 65 -2.53 -13.59 -23.30
N GLY A 66 -1.85 -14.37 -22.46
CA GLY A 66 -0.69 -15.16 -22.83
C GLY A 66 0.59 -14.33 -22.94
N PHE A 67 1.67 -15.01 -23.31
CA PHE A 67 3.01 -14.43 -23.43
C PHE A 67 3.61 -14.84 -24.78
N PRO A 68 4.46 -13.98 -25.39
CA PRO A 68 5.16 -14.34 -26.62
C PRO A 68 5.98 -15.61 -26.41
N THR A 69 6.10 -16.41 -27.47
CA THR A 69 6.82 -17.69 -27.42
C THR A 69 8.15 -17.63 -28.14
N ASP A 70 8.21 -16.86 -29.23
CA ASP A 70 9.40 -16.58 -30.01
C ASP A 70 10.42 -15.73 -29.22
N LEU A 71 11.71 -15.92 -29.50
CA LEU A 71 12.78 -15.24 -28.78
C LEU A 71 12.80 -13.74 -29.06
N GLU A 72 12.65 -13.34 -30.33
CA GLU A 72 12.69 -11.93 -30.74
C GLU A 72 11.48 -11.17 -30.14
N GLU A 73 10.30 -11.79 -30.20
CA GLU A 73 9.10 -11.23 -29.59
C GLU A 73 9.20 -11.13 -28.06
N LYS A 74 9.84 -12.11 -27.40
CA LYS A 74 10.08 -12.07 -25.95
C LYS A 74 11.00 -10.93 -25.55
N GLU A 75 12.08 -10.71 -26.31
CA GLU A 75 13.02 -9.62 -26.04
C GLU A 75 12.33 -8.25 -26.20
N ALA A 76 11.60 -8.05 -27.29
CA ALA A 76 10.84 -6.83 -27.52
C ALA A 76 9.77 -6.59 -26.44
N TYR A 77 9.03 -7.64 -26.07
CA TYR A 77 8.02 -7.58 -25.02
C TYR A 77 8.65 -7.27 -23.67
N PHE A 78 9.75 -7.93 -23.31
CA PHE A 78 10.51 -7.66 -22.08
C PHE A 78 10.90 -6.19 -21.98
N MET A 79 11.56 -5.66 -23.01
CA MET A 79 12.01 -4.26 -23.01
C MET A 79 10.83 -3.28 -22.92
N GLY A 80 9.74 -3.56 -23.64
CA GLY A 80 8.52 -2.75 -23.58
C GLY A 80 7.88 -2.74 -22.18
N GLN A 81 7.85 -3.89 -21.50
CA GLN A 81 7.31 -3.98 -20.14
C GLN A 81 8.22 -3.30 -19.11
N VAL A 82 9.54 -3.46 -19.21
CA VAL A 82 10.49 -2.77 -18.31
C VAL A 82 10.36 -1.26 -18.46
N ALA A 83 10.39 -0.75 -19.69
CA ALA A 83 10.22 0.69 -19.95
C ALA A 83 8.87 1.22 -19.44
N LYS A 84 7.79 0.44 -19.61
CA LYS A 84 6.47 0.78 -19.06
C LYS A 84 6.49 0.83 -17.53
N GLY A 85 7.08 -0.17 -16.89
CA GLY A 85 7.19 -0.25 -15.43
C GLY A 85 7.99 0.91 -14.85
N GLU A 86 9.13 1.24 -15.45
CA GLU A 86 9.98 2.37 -15.04
C GLU A 86 9.27 3.71 -15.21
N SER A 87 8.58 3.92 -16.33
CA SER A 87 7.79 5.13 -16.57
C SER A 87 6.68 5.31 -15.51
N LEU A 88 5.96 4.23 -15.17
CA LEU A 88 4.92 4.27 -14.13
C LEU A 88 5.51 4.48 -12.72
N CYS A 89 6.70 3.96 -12.45
CA CYS A 89 7.41 4.26 -11.19
C CYS A 89 7.81 5.73 -11.09
N ALA A 90 8.23 6.35 -12.20
CA ALA A 90 8.59 7.76 -12.24
C ALA A 90 7.38 8.68 -12.05
N ASP A 91 6.21 8.29 -12.58
CA ASP A 91 4.95 9.02 -12.39
C ASP A 91 4.34 8.81 -10.99
N GLY A 92 4.52 7.61 -10.41
CA GLY A 92 4.05 7.28 -9.06
C GLY A 92 2.53 7.17 -8.90
N SER A 93 1.79 7.18 -10.01
CA SER A 93 0.32 7.23 -10.01
C SER A 93 -0.34 5.85 -9.88
N ASN A 94 0.33 4.78 -10.33
CA ASN A 94 -0.27 3.44 -10.41
C ASN A 94 0.72 2.30 -10.12
N ASN A 95 0.93 2.01 -8.84
CA ASN A 95 1.86 0.96 -8.39
C ASN A 95 1.43 -0.45 -8.83
N ILE A 96 0.12 -0.71 -9.00
CA ILE A 96 -0.37 -2.01 -9.47
C ILE A 96 0.02 -2.23 -10.93
N GLU A 97 -0.14 -1.21 -11.78
CA GLU A 97 0.21 -1.33 -13.19
C GLU A 97 1.73 -1.39 -13.41
N ALA A 98 2.50 -0.65 -12.61
CA ALA A 98 3.96 -0.76 -12.59
C ALA A 98 4.41 -2.19 -12.23
N ALA A 99 3.88 -2.73 -11.13
CA ALA A 99 4.18 -4.10 -10.70
C ALA A 99 3.74 -5.13 -11.74
N LEU A 100 2.60 -4.93 -12.40
CA LEU A 100 2.12 -5.81 -13.46
C LEU A 100 3.09 -5.84 -14.65
N ALA A 101 3.67 -4.69 -15.02
CA ALA A 101 4.66 -4.62 -16.09
C ALA A 101 5.92 -5.42 -15.73
N PHE A 102 6.45 -5.24 -14.51
CA PHE A 102 7.60 -6.04 -14.04
C PHE A 102 7.28 -7.54 -13.92
N TYR A 103 6.06 -7.91 -13.49
CA TYR A 103 5.59 -9.30 -13.51
C TYR A 103 5.59 -9.86 -14.94
N LYS A 104 5.05 -9.11 -15.91
CA LYS A 104 5.03 -9.51 -17.33
C LYS A 104 6.44 -9.67 -17.89
N ALA A 105 7.38 -8.80 -17.52
CA ALA A 105 8.79 -8.92 -17.87
C ALA A 105 9.42 -10.20 -17.27
N LEU A 106 9.13 -10.52 -16.01
CA LEU A 106 9.62 -11.74 -15.37
C LEU A 106 9.15 -13.02 -16.05
N LYS A 107 7.93 -13.04 -16.60
CA LYS A 107 7.36 -14.21 -17.27
C LYS A 107 8.10 -14.60 -18.55
N VAL A 108 8.72 -13.63 -19.22
CA VAL A 108 9.42 -13.84 -20.49
C VAL A 108 10.93 -13.92 -20.33
N TYR A 109 11.46 -13.56 -19.16
CA TYR A 109 12.89 -13.55 -18.88
C TYR A 109 13.43 -14.97 -18.60
N PRO A 110 14.56 -15.39 -19.18
CA PRO A 110 15.08 -16.75 -19.06
C PRO A 110 15.59 -17.12 -17.65
N GLN A 111 16.07 -16.13 -16.87
CA GLN A 111 16.63 -16.32 -15.53
C GLN A 111 15.91 -15.40 -14.52
N PRO A 112 14.64 -15.64 -14.19
CA PRO A 112 13.83 -14.65 -13.47
C PRO A 112 14.39 -14.33 -12.06
N LYS A 113 15.15 -15.23 -11.43
CA LYS A 113 15.83 -14.97 -10.15
C LYS A 113 16.88 -13.86 -10.24
N ASP A 114 17.66 -13.83 -11.32
CA ASP A 114 18.68 -12.82 -11.53
C ASP A 114 18.04 -11.44 -11.72
N LEU A 115 16.92 -11.40 -12.46
CA LEU A 115 16.16 -10.18 -12.68
C LEU A 115 15.55 -9.62 -11.38
N ILE A 116 15.09 -10.47 -10.46
CA ILE A 116 14.61 -10.03 -9.13
C ILE A 116 15.71 -9.26 -8.39
N SER A 117 16.96 -9.73 -8.44
CA SER A 117 18.08 -9.08 -7.74
C SER A 117 18.40 -7.68 -8.24
N ILE A 118 18.02 -7.38 -9.48
CA ILE A 118 18.11 -6.04 -10.06
C ILE A 118 16.93 -5.20 -9.58
N TYR A 119 15.71 -5.73 -9.65
CA TYR A 119 14.51 -5.02 -9.21
C TYR A 119 14.54 -4.65 -7.74
N ASP A 120 15.09 -5.51 -6.87
CA ASP A 120 15.26 -5.23 -5.45
C ASP A 120 16.08 -3.95 -5.18
N LYS A 121 16.91 -3.53 -6.14
CA LYS A 121 17.77 -2.33 -6.04
C LYS A 121 17.22 -1.12 -6.76
N THR A 122 16.40 -1.31 -7.79
CA THR A 122 16.01 -0.24 -8.73
C THR A 122 14.53 0.10 -8.69
N VAL A 123 13.67 -0.81 -8.22
CA VAL A 123 12.22 -0.62 -8.19
C VAL A 123 11.79 -0.12 -6.81
N PRO A 124 10.89 0.88 -6.71
CA PRO A 124 10.38 1.36 -5.43
C PRO A 124 9.74 0.24 -4.59
N LYS A 125 9.90 0.32 -3.26
CA LYS A 125 9.44 -0.73 -2.33
C LYS A 125 7.95 -1.03 -2.45
N ASP A 126 7.12 -0.01 -2.57
CA ASP A 126 5.65 -0.16 -2.70
C ASP A 126 5.25 -0.96 -3.95
N VAL A 127 6.05 -0.87 -5.03
CA VAL A 127 5.84 -1.64 -6.27
C VAL A 127 6.37 -3.07 -6.11
N LEU A 128 7.50 -3.25 -5.42
CA LEU A 128 8.06 -4.58 -5.11
C LEU A 128 7.14 -5.42 -4.21
N GLU A 129 6.49 -4.81 -3.23
CA GLU A 129 5.52 -5.50 -2.37
C GLU A 129 4.34 -6.05 -3.17
N ILE A 130 3.79 -5.24 -4.09
CA ILE A 130 2.72 -5.69 -4.99
C ILE A 130 3.23 -6.77 -5.96
N LEU A 131 4.45 -6.61 -6.50
CA LEU A 131 5.06 -7.60 -7.38
C LEU A 131 5.21 -8.96 -6.68
N ALA A 132 5.56 -8.96 -5.39
CA ALA A 132 5.63 -10.18 -4.60
C ALA A 132 4.28 -10.86 -4.41
N GLU A 133 3.21 -10.10 -4.21
CA GLU A 133 1.85 -10.65 -4.23
C GLU A 133 1.52 -11.28 -5.59
N MET A 134 1.87 -10.62 -6.71
CA MET A 134 1.66 -11.16 -8.05
C MET A 134 2.43 -12.46 -8.29
N VAL A 135 3.69 -12.52 -7.87
CA VAL A 135 4.52 -13.74 -7.97
C VAL A 135 3.95 -14.86 -7.11
N ALA A 136 3.48 -14.57 -5.89
CA ALA A 136 2.85 -15.58 -5.03
C ALA A 136 1.57 -16.18 -5.64
N LEU A 137 0.87 -15.43 -6.50
CA LEU A 137 -0.28 -15.90 -7.28
C LEU A 137 0.11 -16.70 -8.54
N ASP A 138 1.41 -16.77 -8.88
CA ASP A 138 1.90 -17.51 -10.03
C ASP A 138 2.83 -18.67 -9.64
N SER A 139 2.25 -19.88 -9.56
CA SER A 139 2.99 -21.13 -9.33
C SER A 139 4.07 -21.43 -10.38
N GLY A 140 4.01 -20.78 -11.56
CA GLY A 140 5.05 -20.86 -12.60
C GLY A 140 6.33 -20.07 -12.26
N LEU A 141 6.28 -19.14 -11.31
CA LEU A 141 7.41 -18.32 -10.86
C LEU A 141 7.87 -18.73 -9.46
N LYS A 142 8.68 -19.78 -9.38
CA LYS A 142 9.23 -20.29 -8.10
C LYS A 142 10.47 -19.49 -7.68
N LEU A 143 10.26 -18.28 -7.21
CA LEU A 143 11.32 -17.31 -6.90
C LEU A 143 11.81 -17.32 -5.45
N GLY A 144 11.17 -18.07 -4.55
CA GLY A 144 11.47 -18.03 -3.12
C GLY A 144 10.97 -16.74 -2.46
N THR A 145 11.25 -16.54 -1.18
CA THR A 145 10.91 -15.30 -0.47
C THR A 145 11.92 -14.22 -0.83
N PHE A 146 11.54 -13.25 -1.67
CA PHE A 146 12.41 -12.13 -2.07
C PHE A 146 12.04 -10.78 -1.45
N THR A 147 10.92 -10.69 -0.72
CA THR A 147 10.53 -9.50 0.05
C THR A 147 10.86 -9.58 1.54
N GLY A 148 11.70 -10.54 1.93
CA GLY A 148 12.12 -10.74 3.32
C GLY A 148 13.41 -10.00 3.66
N GLY A 149 13.34 -8.67 3.79
CA GLY A 149 14.47 -7.82 4.19
C GLY A 149 14.04 -6.63 5.05
N GLU A 150 14.24 -6.77 6.36
CA GLU A 150 14.24 -5.73 7.42
C GLU A 150 12.92 -5.00 7.73
N SER A 151 12.03 -5.69 8.46
CA SER A 151 11.28 -5.05 9.54
C SER A 151 12.17 -4.97 10.78
N SER A 152 12.91 -3.88 10.93
CA SER A 152 13.50 -3.48 12.21
C SER A 152 12.38 -3.19 13.21
N VAL A 153 11.96 -4.25 13.90
CA VAL A 153 11.16 -4.15 15.13
C VAL A 153 12.11 -3.61 16.19
N ASP A 154 12.23 -2.30 16.28
CA ASP A 154 12.84 -1.65 17.43
C ASP A 154 11.79 -1.62 18.55
N SER A 155 11.69 -2.77 19.24
CA SER A 155 10.95 -2.91 20.48
C SER A 155 11.75 -2.22 21.59
N HIS A 156 11.62 -0.90 21.69
CA HIS A 156 12.12 -0.17 22.85
C HIS A 156 11.19 -0.40 24.05
N GLY A 157 11.42 -1.51 24.74
CA GLY A 157 10.94 -1.74 26.10
C GLY A 157 11.89 -1.07 27.08
N VAL A 158 11.42 -0.02 27.73
CA VAL A 158 12.10 0.61 28.86
C VAL A 158 11.42 0.08 30.12
N GLU A 159 12.18 -0.70 30.89
CA GLU A 159 11.98 -0.90 32.33
C GLU A 159 12.30 0.38 33.11
#